data_AF-A0A9E4WAQ9-F1
#
_entry.id   AF-A0A9E4WAQ9-F1
#
_cell.length_a   1.000
_cell.length_b   1.000
_cell.length_c   1.000
_cell.angle_alpha   90.00
_cell.angle_beta   90.00
_cell.angle_gamma   90.00
#
_symmetry.space_group_name_H-M   'P 1'
#
loop_
_entity.id
_entity.type
_entity.pdbx_description
1 polymer ?
#
loop_
_entity_poly.entity_id
_entity_poly.type
_entity_poly.pdbx_seq_one_letter_code
_entity_poly.pdbx_strand_id
1 'polypeptide(L)'
;AYYYQSIAAVHPIDEQGVAGTPPTEWLETASGAHAMQTDPSNRFAFVPHIANRGPNAIYQFKFDENTGRLTPNSPAILSPEEYLGPRHFCFHPNKDVVYFSNEQACSVTAYRMDPSEGTLTAFQTVSTLPDGFEGNNSCSQIQIAPSGRFLYAPNRGHNSIAGFTVDEATGRLTAIGRVSTEAVPRAFSLDPQGKFLFSAGLETGRLAAYRIDGESGELEPLEIYDVGRKPMWVLITSLPG
;
A
#
# COMPACT_ATOMS: atom_id res chain seq x y z
N ALA A 1 -4.73 -10.83 5.81
CA ALA A 1 -4.31 -10.37 7.15
C ALA A 1 -5.52 -9.80 7.90
N TYR A 2 -5.66 -10.15 9.17
CA TYR A 2 -6.81 -9.79 10.02
C TYR A 2 -6.34 -8.87 11.13
N TYR A 3 -6.84 -7.64 11.09
CA TYR A 3 -6.38 -6.54 11.94
C TYR A 3 -6.55 -6.80 13.45
N TYR A 4 -7.70 -7.29 13.90
CA TYR A 4 -7.98 -7.51 15.33
C TYR A 4 -7.64 -8.93 15.78
N GLN A 5 -7.88 -9.90 14.91
CA GLN A 5 -7.64 -11.32 15.19
C GLN A 5 -6.16 -11.68 15.18
N SER A 6 -5.28 -10.76 14.73
CA SER A 6 -3.83 -10.93 14.74
C SER A 6 -3.36 -12.09 13.88
N ILE A 7 -3.95 -12.27 12.69
CA ILE A 7 -3.75 -13.46 11.86
C ILE A 7 -3.37 -13.08 10.43
N ALA A 8 -2.46 -13.84 9.83
CA ALA A 8 -2.34 -14.01 8.38
C ALA A 8 -2.91 -15.37 7.98
N ALA A 9 -3.73 -15.42 6.93
CA ALA A 9 -4.30 -16.67 6.45
C ALA A 9 -4.02 -16.83 4.97
N VAL A 10 -3.77 -18.06 4.55
CA VAL A 10 -3.56 -18.45 3.15
C VAL A 10 -4.68 -19.39 2.76
N HIS A 11 -5.38 -19.06 1.67
CA HIS A 11 -6.42 -19.90 1.08
C HIS A 11 -5.91 -20.50 -0.22
N PRO A 12 -6.23 -21.77 -0.52
CA PRO A 12 -6.03 -22.30 -1.86
C PRO A 12 -7.05 -21.64 -2.80
N ILE A 13 -6.71 -21.56 -4.08
CA ILE A 13 -7.64 -21.08 -5.13
C ILE A 13 -7.78 -22.23 -6.13
N ASP A 14 -9.02 -22.59 -6.46
CA ASP A 14 -9.29 -23.65 -7.44
C ASP A 14 -9.11 -23.16 -8.89
N GLU A 15 -9.27 -24.07 -9.84
CA GLU A 15 -9.14 -23.78 -11.27
C GLU A 15 -10.17 -22.75 -11.79
N GLN A 16 -11.24 -22.50 -11.03
CA GLN A 16 -12.28 -21.52 -11.35
C GLN A 16 -12.03 -20.17 -10.65
N GLY A 17 -10.93 -20.03 -9.90
CA GLY A 17 -10.61 -18.80 -9.18
C GLY A 17 -11.34 -18.65 -7.84
N VAL A 18 -12.00 -19.70 -7.34
CA VAL A 18 -12.73 -19.68 -6.08
C VAL A 18 -11.79 -19.99 -4.92
N ALA A 19 -11.82 -19.14 -3.89
CA ALA A 19 -11.05 -19.37 -2.68
C ALA A 19 -11.63 -20.56 -1.88
N GLY A 20 -10.80 -21.56 -1.61
CA GLY A 20 -11.16 -22.71 -0.80
C GLY A 20 -11.32 -22.38 0.67
N THR A 21 -12.13 -23.19 1.35
CA THR A 21 -12.35 -23.12 2.80
C THR A 21 -12.29 -24.53 3.42
N PRO A 22 -11.65 -24.72 4.58
CA PRO A 22 -10.95 -23.70 5.38
C PRO A 22 -9.63 -23.24 4.73
N PRO A 23 -9.02 -22.15 5.24
CA PRO A 23 -7.66 -21.76 4.85
C PRO A 23 -6.67 -22.90 4.99
N THR A 24 -5.74 -23.00 4.04
CA THR A 24 -4.57 -23.90 4.11
C THR A 24 -3.70 -23.57 5.31
N GLU A 25 -3.61 -22.30 5.65
CA GLU A 25 -2.83 -21.82 6.78
C GLU A 25 -3.55 -20.72 7.57
N TRP A 26 -3.43 -20.82 8.89
CA TRP A 26 -3.79 -19.81 9.88
C TRP A 26 -2.56 -19.52 10.71
N LEU A 27 -1.87 -18.42 10.40
CA LEU A 27 -0.64 -18.04 11.08
C LEU A 27 -0.93 -16.87 12.04
N GLU A 28 -0.64 -17.08 13.32
CA GLU A 28 -0.65 -16.00 14.29
C GLU A 28 0.45 -14.98 13.97
N THR A 29 0.10 -13.70 14.06
CA THR A 29 0.99 -12.57 13.88
C THR A 29 0.83 -11.63 15.08
N ALA A 30 0.39 -10.40 14.86
CA ALA A 30 0.07 -9.43 15.90
C ALA A 30 -1.13 -8.59 15.47
N SER A 31 -1.70 -7.85 16.43
CA SER A 31 -2.75 -6.89 16.15
C SER A 31 -2.24 -5.77 15.23
N GLY A 32 -3.16 -5.13 14.53
CA GLY A 32 -2.80 -4.07 13.58
C GLY A 32 -2.27 -4.57 12.24
N ALA A 33 -2.31 -5.89 11.97
CA ALA A 33 -1.99 -6.47 10.67
C ALA A 33 -2.89 -5.89 9.59
N HIS A 34 -2.33 -5.13 8.64
CA HIS A 34 -3.14 -4.26 7.80
C HIS A 34 -3.12 -4.62 6.30
N ALA A 35 -2.06 -5.25 5.82
CA ALA A 35 -1.97 -5.75 4.45
C ALA A 35 -1.22 -7.08 4.42
N MET A 36 -1.29 -7.77 3.29
CA MET A 36 -0.45 -8.91 2.99
C MET A 36 -0.34 -9.04 1.48
N GLN A 37 0.89 -9.21 0.99
CA GLN A 37 1.17 -9.49 -0.41
C GLN A 37 2.47 -10.30 -0.48
N THR A 38 2.58 -11.17 -1.47
CA THR A 38 3.86 -11.77 -1.85
C THR A 38 4.67 -10.79 -2.71
N ASP A 39 5.99 -10.97 -2.70
CA ASP A 39 6.87 -10.31 -3.66
C ASP A 39 6.58 -10.78 -5.11
N PRO A 40 7.07 -10.07 -6.13
CA PRO A 40 6.81 -10.43 -7.52
C PRO A 40 7.28 -11.84 -7.92
N SER A 41 8.25 -12.44 -7.21
CA SER A 41 8.70 -13.81 -7.44
C SER A 41 7.85 -14.87 -6.71
N ASN A 42 6.87 -14.44 -5.92
CA ASN A 42 5.98 -15.31 -5.13
C ASN A 42 6.72 -16.19 -4.10
N ARG A 43 7.85 -15.74 -3.56
CA ARG A 43 8.69 -16.51 -2.62
C ARG A 43 8.74 -15.93 -1.22
N PHE A 44 8.39 -14.66 -1.05
CA PHE A 44 8.41 -13.95 0.20
C PHE A 44 7.10 -13.20 0.39
N ALA A 45 6.56 -13.19 1.61
CA ALA A 45 5.36 -12.46 1.95
C ALA A 45 5.63 -11.48 3.09
N PHE A 46 5.02 -10.30 2.98
CA PHE A 46 5.16 -9.23 3.97
C PHE A 46 3.82 -8.88 4.57
N VAL A 47 3.77 -8.78 5.90
CA VAL A 47 2.58 -8.40 6.65
C VAL A 47 2.95 -7.20 7.52
N PRO A 48 2.65 -5.97 7.10
CA PRO A 48 2.82 -4.80 7.93
C PRO A 48 1.79 -4.75 9.06
N HIS A 49 2.26 -4.30 10.21
CA HIS A 49 1.47 -4.01 11.40
C HIS A 49 1.66 -2.56 11.82
N ILE A 50 0.55 -1.85 11.93
CA ILE A 50 0.57 -0.44 12.30
C ILE A 50 1.03 -0.22 13.75
N ALA A 51 1.36 1.01 14.12
CA ALA A 51 1.92 1.35 15.42
C ALA A 51 0.83 1.62 16.48
N ASN A 52 -0.32 2.13 16.05
CA ASN A 52 -1.47 2.32 16.93
C ASN A 52 -2.35 1.07 16.89
N ARG A 53 -2.33 0.27 17.97
CA ARG A 53 -2.93 -1.08 18.07
C ARG A 53 -2.14 -2.19 17.39
N GLY A 54 -0.84 -2.01 17.21
CA GLY A 54 0.05 -3.06 16.73
C GLY A 54 1.51 -2.77 17.12
N PRO A 55 2.44 -3.68 16.76
CA PRO A 55 3.84 -3.60 17.17
C PRO A 55 4.69 -2.57 16.42
N ASN A 56 4.15 -1.81 15.45
CA ASN A 56 4.96 -0.97 14.55
C ASN A 56 6.05 -1.79 13.84
N ALA A 57 5.65 -2.74 12.99
CA ALA A 57 6.59 -3.69 12.42
C ALA A 57 6.15 -4.22 11.06
N ILE A 58 7.06 -4.84 10.34
CA ILE A 58 6.80 -5.61 9.12
C ILE A 58 7.22 -7.04 9.39
N TYR A 59 6.26 -7.97 9.41
CA TYR A 59 6.54 -9.39 9.53
C TYR A 59 6.90 -9.94 8.16
N GLN A 60 7.96 -10.73 8.10
CA GLN A 60 8.58 -11.23 6.88
C GLN A 60 8.52 -12.76 6.88
N PHE A 61 8.00 -13.34 5.80
CA PHE A 61 7.84 -14.78 5.65
C PHE A 61 8.44 -15.25 4.33
N LYS A 62 8.91 -16.49 4.30
CA LYS A 62 9.09 -17.27 3.06
C LYS A 62 7.76 -17.95 2.74
N PHE A 63 7.34 -17.89 1.50
CA PHE A 63 6.11 -18.48 0.99
C PHE A 63 6.41 -19.69 0.11
N ASP A 64 5.79 -20.82 0.41
CA ASP A 64 5.80 -22.01 -0.44
C ASP A 64 4.49 -22.11 -1.21
N GLU A 65 4.53 -21.80 -2.50
CA GLU A 65 3.36 -21.79 -3.37
C GLU A 65 2.73 -23.18 -3.59
N ASN A 66 3.49 -24.26 -3.41
CA ASN A 66 2.97 -25.62 -3.59
C ASN A 66 2.15 -26.09 -2.39
N THR A 67 2.52 -25.62 -1.20
CA THR A 67 1.87 -26.02 0.06
C THR A 67 1.02 -24.93 0.68
N GLY A 68 1.12 -23.69 0.19
CA GLY A 68 0.46 -22.51 0.75
C GLY A 68 0.99 -22.13 2.15
N ARG A 69 2.21 -22.52 2.50
CA ARG A 69 2.80 -22.30 3.84
C ARG A 69 3.64 -21.02 3.90
N LEU A 70 3.55 -20.35 5.04
CA LEU A 70 4.34 -19.19 5.45
C LEU A 70 5.27 -19.63 6.57
N THR A 71 6.58 -19.53 6.32
CA THR A 71 7.59 -19.76 7.36
C THR A 71 8.26 -18.45 7.71
N PRO A 72 8.48 -18.13 9.00
CA PRO A 72 9.18 -16.91 9.40
C PRO A 72 10.52 -16.77 8.66
N ASN A 73 10.78 -15.60 8.08
CA ASN A 73 12.06 -15.31 7.46
C ASN A 73 13.14 -15.00 8.52
N SER A 74 14.38 -14.72 8.10
CA SER A 74 15.45 -14.29 9.00
C SER A 74 16.01 -12.93 8.56
N PRO A 75 15.75 -11.84 9.31
CA PRO A 75 14.91 -11.76 10.51
C PRO A 75 13.41 -11.89 10.19
N ALA A 76 12.64 -12.46 11.13
CA ALA A 76 11.21 -12.66 10.95
C ALA A 76 10.40 -11.35 11.05
N ILE A 77 10.94 -10.38 11.78
CA ILE A 77 10.27 -9.11 12.08
C ILE A 77 11.28 -7.98 11.84
N LEU A 78 10.88 -7.00 11.04
CA LEU A 78 11.56 -5.73 10.90
C LEU A 78 10.78 -4.66 11.67
N SER A 79 11.37 -4.08 12.70
CA SER A 79 10.74 -3.04 13.52
C SER A 79 11.43 -1.70 13.30
N PRO A 80 10.78 -0.72 12.65
CA PRO A 80 11.28 0.65 12.61
C PRO A 80 11.45 1.23 14.02
N GLU A 81 12.52 2.01 14.23
CA GLU A 81 12.75 2.71 15.51
C GLU A 81 11.72 3.84 15.73
N GLU A 82 11.37 4.54 14.66
CA GLU A 82 10.37 5.61 14.67
C GLU A 82 8.94 5.05 14.72
N TYR A 83 8.01 5.80 15.31
CA TYR A 83 6.59 5.45 15.40
C TYR A 83 5.86 5.65 14.06
N LEU A 84 6.23 4.86 13.06
CA LEU A 84 5.79 5.00 11.67
C LEU A 84 4.37 4.49 11.45
N GLY A 85 4.12 3.26 11.87
CA GLY A 85 2.90 2.51 11.60
C GLY A 85 2.79 2.03 10.16
N PRO A 86 3.69 1.15 9.68
CA PRO A 86 3.61 0.61 8.33
C PRO A 86 2.26 -0.06 8.11
N ARG A 87 1.61 0.24 6.97
CA ARG A 87 0.19 -0.07 6.76
C ARG A 87 -0.08 -0.82 5.45
N HIS A 88 0.02 -0.14 4.31
CA HIS A 88 -0.07 -0.76 2.99
C HIS A 88 1.26 -0.61 2.29
N PHE A 89 1.47 -1.36 1.21
CA PHE A 89 2.69 -1.28 0.44
C PHE A 89 2.47 -1.64 -1.02
N CYS A 90 3.44 -1.28 -1.85
CA CYS A 90 3.53 -1.68 -3.25
C CYS A 90 4.99 -1.91 -3.64
N PHE A 91 5.23 -2.90 -4.49
CA PHE A 91 6.54 -3.14 -5.08
C PHE A 91 6.75 -2.25 -6.29
N HIS A 92 7.98 -1.80 -6.50
CA HIS A 92 8.37 -1.22 -7.76
C HIS A 92 8.26 -2.29 -8.88
N PRO A 93 7.67 -1.98 -10.06
CA PRO A 93 7.40 -3.00 -11.08
C PRO A 93 8.67 -3.68 -11.62
N ASN A 94 9.78 -2.95 -11.67
CA ASN A 94 11.03 -3.39 -12.32
C ASN A 94 12.28 -3.32 -11.42
N LYS A 95 12.13 -3.20 -10.10
CA LYS A 95 13.27 -3.03 -9.17
C LYS A 95 13.01 -3.77 -7.88
N ASP A 96 14.08 -4.15 -7.19
CA ASP A 96 14.02 -4.73 -5.85
C ASP A 96 13.79 -3.64 -4.78
N VAL A 97 12.69 -2.90 -4.94
CA VAL A 97 12.29 -1.80 -4.06
C VAL A 97 10.82 -1.97 -3.69
N VAL A 98 10.50 -1.74 -2.42
CA VAL A 98 9.14 -1.75 -1.90
C VAL A 98 8.89 -0.49 -1.08
N TYR A 99 7.69 0.08 -1.23
CA TYR A 99 7.28 1.31 -0.58
C TYR A 99 6.13 1.04 0.36
N PHE A 100 6.26 1.45 1.63
CA PHE A 100 5.22 1.32 2.64
C PHE A 100 4.62 2.69 2.96
N SER A 101 3.29 2.79 2.99
CA SER A 101 2.63 3.90 3.66
C SER A 101 2.69 3.70 5.18
N ASN A 102 2.97 4.80 5.89
CA ASN A 102 3.08 4.84 7.33
C ASN A 102 1.89 5.60 7.90
N GLU A 103 0.93 4.88 8.50
CA GLU A 103 -0.35 5.41 8.93
C GLU A 103 -0.20 6.50 10.00
N GLN A 104 0.66 6.26 11.00
CA GLN A 104 0.80 7.15 12.16
C GLN A 104 1.76 8.31 11.86
N ALA A 105 2.90 8.05 11.21
CA ALA A 105 3.85 9.11 10.86
C ALA A 105 3.44 9.92 9.62
N CYS A 106 2.38 9.53 8.92
CA CYS A 106 1.91 10.20 7.71
C CYS A 106 3.03 10.36 6.66
N SER A 107 3.76 9.28 6.41
CA SER A 107 4.93 9.24 5.53
C SER A 107 4.91 8.02 4.61
N VAL A 108 5.86 7.97 3.68
CA VAL A 108 6.20 6.78 2.89
C VAL A 108 7.64 6.39 3.20
N THR A 109 7.88 5.12 3.53
CA THR A 109 9.24 4.58 3.66
C THR A 109 9.56 3.66 2.48
N ALA A 110 10.70 3.91 1.83
CA ALA A 110 11.25 3.09 0.77
C ALA A 110 12.29 2.12 1.32
N TYR A 111 12.18 0.85 0.93
CA TYR A 111 13.08 -0.23 1.32
C TYR A 111 13.69 -0.88 0.08
N ARG A 112 14.98 -1.20 0.14
CA ARG A 112 15.57 -2.20 -0.77
C ARG A 112 15.17 -3.58 -0.28
N MET A 113 14.74 -4.41 -1.20
CA MET A 113 14.50 -5.83 -0.95
C MET A 113 15.72 -6.61 -1.44
N ASP A 114 16.21 -7.55 -0.63
CA ASP A 114 17.11 -8.58 -1.13
C ASP A 114 16.27 -9.66 -1.85
N PRO A 115 16.41 -9.85 -3.18
CA PRO A 115 15.61 -10.83 -3.90
C PRO A 115 16.01 -12.28 -3.59
N SER A 116 17.18 -12.52 -3.00
CA SER A 116 17.63 -13.86 -2.63
C SER A 116 17.22 -14.25 -1.21
N GLU A 117 17.22 -13.29 -0.29
CA GLU A 117 16.92 -13.51 1.12
C GLU A 117 15.51 -13.06 1.54
N GLY A 118 14.87 -12.15 0.78
CA GLY A 118 13.57 -11.59 1.10
C GLY A 118 13.58 -10.65 2.31
N THR A 119 14.71 -10.01 2.57
CA THR A 119 14.91 -9.07 3.68
C THR A 119 14.79 -7.63 3.19
N LEU A 120 14.28 -6.73 4.05
CA LEU A 120 14.07 -5.33 3.71
C LEU A 120 15.05 -4.41 4.46
N THR A 121 15.65 -3.47 3.74
CA THR A 121 16.51 -2.41 4.31
C THR A 121 15.99 -1.03 3.93
N ALA A 122 15.57 -0.25 4.92
CA ALA A 122 15.08 1.11 4.71
C ALA A 122 16.20 2.02 4.19
N PHE A 123 15.91 2.90 3.23
CA PHE A 123 16.89 3.88 2.73
C PHE A 123 16.34 5.31 2.61
N GLN A 124 15.03 5.50 2.78
CA GLN A 124 14.41 6.82 2.75
C GLN A 124 13.03 6.78 3.42
N THR A 125 12.70 7.82 4.19
CA THR A 125 11.34 8.12 4.63
C THR A 125 10.99 9.55 4.21
N VAL A 126 9.82 9.76 3.60
CA VAL A 126 9.37 11.09 3.12
C VAL A 126 7.96 11.37 3.63
N SER A 127 7.74 12.58 4.17
CA SER A 127 6.42 13.01 4.63
C SER A 127 5.41 13.08 3.47
N THR A 128 4.18 12.65 3.75
CA THR A 128 3.01 12.83 2.86
C THR A 128 2.20 14.07 3.21
N LEU A 129 2.59 14.86 4.21
CA LEU A 129 1.91 16.09 4.64
C LEU A 129 2.75 17.34 4.35
N PRO A 130 2.12 18.52 4.18
CA PRO A 130 2.86 19.77 4.12
C PRO A 130 3.70 20.00 5.37
N ASP A 131 4.82 20.71 5.24
CA ASP A 131 5.64 21.09 6.38
C ASP A 131 4.83 21.94 7.35
N GLY A 132 4.93 21.62 8.64
CA GLY A 132 4.21 22.33 9.69
C GLY A 132 2.69 22.10 9.71
N PHE A 133 2.16 21.08 9.00
CA PHE A 133 0.74 20.74 9.13
C PHE A 133 0.40 20.37 10.58
N GLU A 134 -0.55 21.09 11.16
CA GLU A 134 -1.11 20.84 12.48
C GLU A 134 -2.52 20.27 12.33
N GLY A 135 -2.72 19.02 12.74
CA GLY A 135 -4.03 18.39 12.68
C GLY A 135 -3.96 16.87 12.77
N ASN A 136 -5.12 16.26 13.01
CA ASN A 136 -5.23 14.80 12.98
C ASN A 136 -5.16 14.33 11.53
N ASN A 137 -4.22 13.45 11.23
CA ASN A 137 -4.13 12.81 9.93
C ASN A 137 -3.68 11.35 10.08
N SER A 138 -4.04 10.54 9.09
CA SER A 138 -3.42 9.24 8.90
C SER A 138 -3.28 8.91 7.42
N CYS A 139 -2.09 8.47 7.01
CA CYS A 139 -1.86 7.99 5.64
C CYS A 139 -2.54 6.63 5.43
N SER A 140 -3.19 6.41 4.28
CA SER A 140 -4.02 5.23 4.05
C SER A 140 -3.38 4.24 3.07
N GLN A 141 -3.87 4.16 1.83
CA GLN A 141 -3.31 3.27 0.81
C GLN A 141 -2.03 3.85 0.21
N ILE A 142 -1.37 3.07 -0.63
CA ILE A 142 -0.23 3.48 -1.44
C ILE A 142 -0.27 2.65 -2.72
N GLN A 143 0.03 3.27 -3.85
CA GLN A 143 0.15 2.59 -5.13
C GLN A 143 1.23 3.27 -5.96
N ILE A 144 1.88 2.49 -6.81
CA ILE A 144 2.82 2.96 -7.82
C ILE A 144 2.21 2.78 -9.20
N ALA A 145 2.42 3.75 -10.09
CA ALA A 145 2.02 3.63 -11.48
C ALA A 145 2.77 2.46 -12.15
N PRO A 146 2.17 1.78 -13.15
CA PRO A 146 2.80 0.67 -13.88
C PRO A 146 4.16 1.00 -14.51
N SER A 147 4.38 2.28 -14.84
CA SER A 147 5.67 2.77 -15.33
C SER A 147 6.79 2.72 -14.29
N GLY A 148 6.46 2.61 -13.00
CA GLY A 148 7.38 2.72 -11.88
C GLY A 148 7.83 4.14 -11.56
N ARG A 149 7.41 5.15 -12.35
CA ARG A 149 7.91 6.54 -12.25
C ARG A 149 7.18 7.39 -11.22
N PHE A 150 5.95 7.04 -10.87
CA PHE A 150 5.09 7.84 -10.00
C PHE A 150 4.44 7.01 -8.92
N LEU A 151 4.40 7.53 -7.70
CA LEU A 151 3.82 6.88 -6.53
C LEU A 151 2.87 7.85 -5.81
N TYR A 152 1.76 7.32 -5.29
CA TYR A 152 0.71 8.13 -4.69
C TYR A 152 0.22 7.55 -3.36
N ALA A 153 -0.01 8.43 -2.39
CA ALA A 153 -0.43 8.09 -1.04
C ALA A 153 -1.52 9.06 -0.53
N PRO A 154 -2.78 8.61 -0.37
CA PRO A 154 -3.85 9.41 0.23
C PRO A 154 -3.73 9.64 1.75
N ASN A 155 -4.18 10.82 2.18
CA ASN A 155 -4.18 11.31 3.55
C ASN A 155 -5.59 11.52 4.09
N ARG A 156 -5.96 10.81 5.16
CA ARG A 156 -7.25 10.93 5.86
C ARG A 156 -7.12 11.94 6.98
N GLY A 157 -7.78 13.10 6.83
CA GLY A 157 -7.64 14.25 7.72
C GLY A 157 -7.27 15.49 6.93
N HIS A 158 -6.07 15.53 6.34
CA HIS A 158 -5.70 16.56 5.37
C HIS A 158 -6.50 16.46 4.06
N ASN A 159 -7.13 15.30 3.79
CA ASN A 159 -8.03 15.07 2.66
C ASN A 159 -7.37 15.40 1.32
N SER A 160 -6.19 14.84 1.11
CA SER A 160 -5.38 15.03 -0.09
C SER A 160 -4.75 13.73 -0.55
N ILE A 161 -4.29 13.70 -1.79
CA ILE A 161 -3.42 12.66 -2.33
C ILE A 161 -2.02 13.25 -2.48
N ALA A 162 -1.02 12.71 -1.77
CA ALA A 162 0.38 13.06 -1.98
C ALA A 162 0.93 12.29 -3.18
N GLY A 163 1.67 12.98 -4.06
CA GLY A 163 2.34 12.38 -5.21
C GLY A 163 3.86 12.48 -5.10
N PHE A 164 4.56 11.48 -5.62
CA PHE A 164 6.01 11.39 -5.64
C PHE A 164 6.51 10.92 -7.00
N THR A 165 7.59 11.51 -7.50
CA THR A 165 8.41 10.88 -8.55
C THR A 165 9.32 9.85 -7.93
N VAL A 166 9.65 8.82 -8.70
CA VAL A 166 10.57 7.75 -8.33
C VAL A 166 11.82 7.86 -9.21
N ASP A 167 12.97 8.04 -8.58
CA ASP A 167 14.25 8.04 -9.28
C ASP A 167 14.55 6.66 -9.87
N GLU A 168 14.84 6.62 -11.17
CA GLU A 168 15.02 5.37 -11.90
C GLU A 168 16.29 4.62 -11.46
N ALA A 169 17.35 5.30 -11.03
CA ALA A 169 18.58 4.61 -10.64
C ALA A 169 18.49 4.03 -9.22
N THR A 170 17.88 4.78 -8.31
CA THR A 170 17.98 4.54 -6.86
C THR A 170 16.67 4.12 -6.21
N GLY A 171 15.53 4.35 -6.86
CA GLY A 171 14.19 4.15 -6.30
C GLY A 171 13.80 5.22 -5.27
N ARG A 172 14.58 6.29 -5.12
CA ARG A 172 14.29 7.39 -4.18
C ARG A 172 13.08 8.20 -4.62
N LEU A 173 12.29 8.60 -3.64
CA LEU A 173 11.11 9.44 -3.81
C LEU A 173 11.47 10.92 -3.76
N THR A 174 10.89 11.70 -4.67
CA THR A 174 10.88 13.17 -4.61
C THR A 174 9.43 13.65 -4.67
N ALA A 175 9.04 14.56 -3.79
CA ALA A 175 7.66 15.03 -3.73
C ALA A 175 7.30 15.82 -5.01
N ILE A 176 6.18 15.45 -5.64
CA ILE A 176 5.52 16.23 -6.69
C ILE A 176 4.68 17.34 -6.04
N GLY A 177 3.97 16.97 -4.97
CA GLY A 177 3.01 17.84 -4.32
C GLY A 177 1.84 17.05 -3.78
N ARG A 178 0.72 17.75 -3.56
CA ARG A 178 -0.53 17.18 -3.05
C ARG A 178 -1.71 17.78 -3.80
N VAL A 179 -2.73 16.98 -4.04
CA VAL A 179 -4.00 17.42 -4.62
C VAL A 179 -5.13 17.12 -3.66
N SER A 180 -6.03 18.08 -3.44
CA SER A 180 -7.21 17.90 -2.60
C SER A 180 -8.14 16.83 -3.16
N THR A 181 -8.78 16.07 -2.27
CA THR A 181 -9.72 15.00 -2.63
C THR A 181 -10.88 14.94 -1.64
N GLU A 182 -11.78 13.99 -1.88
CA GLU A 182 -12.91 13.68 -1.03
C GLU A 182 -12.50 13.30 0.40
N ALA A 183 -13.29 13.73 1.39
CA ALA A 183 -12.92 13.60 2.80
C ALA A 183 -12.79 12.13 3.23
N VAL A 184 -11.71 11.86 3.99
CA VAL A 184 -11.30 10.51 4.42
C VAL A 184 -11.11 9.58 3.20
N PRO A 185 -10.14 9.87 2.31
CA PRO A 185 -9.87 9.06 1.12
C PRO A 185 -9.32 7.69 1.54
N ARG A 186 -10.22 6.70 1.57
CA ARG A 186 -9.91 5.34 2.04
C ARG A 186 -9.86 4.33 0.91
N ALA A 187 -10.69 4.54 -0.10
CA ALA A 187 -10.74 3.72 -1.30
C ALA A 187 -9.96 4.42 -2.40
N PHE A 188 -8.98 3.74 -2.99
CA PHE A 188 -8.02 4.35 -3.88
C PHE A 188 -7.44 3.32 -4.86
N SER A 189 -7.36 3.66 -6.14
CA SER A 189 -6.79 2.78 -7.17
C SER A 189 -6.27 3.58 -8.35
N LEU A 190 -5.25 3.04 -9.03
CA LEU A 190 -4.80 3.52 -10.34
C LEU A 190 -5.28 2.55 -11.42
N ASP A 191 -5.57 3.09 -12.60
CA ASP A 191 -5.90 2.22 -13.72
C ASP A 191 -4.66 1.43 -14.20
N PRO A 192 -4.84 0.26 -14.83
CA PRO A 192 -3.74 -0.58 -15.29
C PRO A 192 -2.81 0.06 -16.34
N GLN A 193 -3.22 1.15 -16.99
CA GLN A 193 -2.37 1.89 -17.93
C GLN A 193 -1.64 3.08 -17.28
N GLY A 194 -1.92 3.39 -16.01
CA GLY A 194 -1.29 4.49 -15.28
C GLY A 194 -1.65 5.89 -15.80
N LYS A 195 -2.82 6.04 -16.41
CA LYS A 195 -3.36 7.30 -16.95
C LYS A 195 -4.36 7.98 -16.02
N PHE A 196 -5.00 7.22 -15.15
CA PHE A 196 -6.06 7.66 -14.28
C PHE A 196 -5.90 7.12 -12.86
N LEU A 197 -6.36 7.93 -11.92
CA LEU A 197 -6.42 7.60 -10.51
C LEU A 197 -7.81 7.92 -9.99
N PHE A 198 -8.29 7.06 -9.10
CA PHE A 198 -9.62 7.15 -8.50
C PHE A 198 -9.49 7.13 -6.99
N SER A 199 -10.12 8.09 -6.30
CA SER A 199 -10.09 8.19 -4.85
C SER A 199 -11.49 8.48 -4.31
N ALA A 200 -12.00 7.59 -3.46
CA ALA A 200 -13.31 7.76 -2.83
C ALA A 200 -13.19 8.13 -1.36
N GLY A 201 -13.94 9.17 -0.98
CA GLY A 201 -14.05 9.63 0.40
C GLY A 201 -15.04 8.78 1.17
N LEU A 202 -14.57 8.13 2.23
CA LEU A 202 -15.44 7.33 3.10
C LEU A 202 -16.51 8.20 3.75
N GLU A 203 -16.18 9.45 4.08
CA GLU A 203 -17.10 10.36 4.75
C GLU A 203 -18.13 10.95 3.78
N THR A 204 -17.71 11.28 2.56
CA THR A 204 -18.57 11.98 1.58
C THR A 204 -19.45 11.04 0.77
N GLY A 205 -19.02 9.78 0.57
CA GLY A 205 -19.74 8.86 -0.31
C GLY A 205 -19.55 9.15 -1.80
N ARG A 206 -18.51 9.90 -2.14
CA ARG A 206 -18.18 10.32 -3.51
C ARG A 206 -16.83 9.78 -3.94
N LEU A 207 -16.69 9.59 -5.25
CA LEU A 207 -15.48 9.15 -5.92
C LEU A 207 -14.96 10.29 -6.82
N ALA A 208 -13.78 10.81 -6.52
CA ALA A 208 -13.08 11.74 -7.39
C ALA A 208 -12.18 10.98 -8.36
N ALA A 209 -12.23 11.35 -9.64
CA ALA A 209 -11.33 10.87 -10.68
C ALA A 209 -10.27 11.92 -11.01
N TYR A 210 -9.08 11.45 -11.38
CA TYR A 210 -7.94 12.28 -11.74
C TYR A 210 -7.27 11.71 -12.98
N ARG A 211 -6.80 12.58 -13.87
CA ARG A 211 -5.80 12.22 -14.90
C ARG A 211 -4.41 12.34 -14.29
N ILE A 212 -3.54 11.41 -14.64
CA ILE A 212 -2.12 11.46 -14.29
C ILE A 212 -1.37 12.10 -15.47
N ASP A 213 -0.69 13.21 -15.23
CA ASP A 213 0.23 13.77 -16.22
C ASP A 213 1.41 12.82 -16.45
N GLY A 214 1.68 12.47 -17.70
CA GLY A 214 2.66 11.44 -18.05
C GLY A 214 4.13 11.87 -17.89
N GLU A 215 4.38 13.17 -17.80
CA GLU A 215 5.72 13.74 -17.67
C GLU A 215 6.06 14.02 -16.21
N SER A 216 5.20 14.77 -15.52
CA SER A 216 5.39 15.24 -14.15
C SER A 216 4.82 14.29 -13.09
N GLY A 217 3.79 13.50 -13.43
CA GLY A 217 3.02 12.71 -12.47
C GLY A 217 2.02 13.53 -11.64
N GLU A 218 1.80 14.81 -11.98
CA GLU A 218 0.76 15.61 -11.34
C GLU A 218 -0.64 15.02 -11.57
N LEU A 219 -1.54 15.23 -10.61
CA LEU A 219 -2.92 14.78 -10.70
C LEU A 219 -3.83 15.93 -11.12
N GLU A 220 -4.41 15.83 -12.30
CA GLU A 220 -5.40 16.78 -12.80
C GLU A 220 -6.80 16.31 -12.39
N PRO A 221 -7.55 17.06 -11.58
CA PRO A 221 -8.92 16.69 -11.22
C PRO A 221 -9.83 16.57 -12.43
N LEU A 222 -10.66 15.53 -12.45
CA LEU A 222 -11.71 15.30 -13.45
C LEU A 222 -13.08 15.38 -12.76
N GLU A 223 -13.97 14.44 -13.05
CA GLU A 223 -15.30 14.37 -12.48
C GLU A 223 -15.33 13.74 -11.07
N ILE A 224 -16.37 14.10 -10.32
CA ILE A 224 -16.71 13.51 -9.03
C ILE A 224 -18.06 12.80 -9.19
N TYR A 225 -18.13 11.57 -8.72
CA TYR A 225 -19.30 10.69 -8.84
C TYR A 225 -19.87 10.34 -7.46
N ASP A 226 -21.19 10.38 -7.31
CA ASP A 226 -21.85 9.80 -6.14
C ASP A 226 -21.82 8.27 -6.23
N VAL A 227 -21.21 7.61 -5.24
CA VAL A 227 -21.03 6.14 -5.23
C VAL A 227 -21.72 5.46 -4.04
N GLY A 228 -22.47 6.23 -3.24
CA GLY A 228 -23.19 5.75 -2.08
C GLY A 228 -22.39 5.87 -0.79
N ARG A 229 -22.92 5.32 0.31
CA ARG A 229 -22.38 5.59 1.65
C ARG A 229 -21.12 4.77 1.92
N LYS A 230 -20.10 5.43 2.47
CA LYS A 230 -18.87 4.82 3.02
C LYS A 230 -18.15 3.88 2.03
N PRO A 231 -17.77 4.36 0.83
CA PRO A 231 -16.96 3.57 -0.10
C PRO A 231 -15.66 3.13 0.59
N MET A 232 -15.32 1.85 0.46
CA MET A 232 -14.20 1.25 1.19
C MET A 232 -13.09 0.70 0.30
N TRP A 233 -13.36 0.48 -0.99
CA TRP A 233 -12.39 -0.02 -1.96
C TRP A 233 -12.77 0.40 -3.38
N VAL A 234 -11.76 0.60 -4.23
CA VAL A 234 -11.88 0.76 -5.67
C VAL A 234 -10.98 -0.28 -6.30
N LEU A 235 -11.49 -1.02 -7.29
CA LEU A 235 -10.71 -1.93 -8.12
C LEU A 235 -11.00 -1.60 -9.57
N ILE A 236 -9.95 -1.56 -10.38
CA ILE A 236 -10.05 -1.33 -11.83
C ILE A 236 -9.50 -2.57 -12.51
N THR A 237 -10.26 -3.13 -13.43
CA THR A 237 -9.86 -4.30 -14.20
C THR A 237 -10.15 -4.08 -15.67
N SER A 238 -9.36 -4.72 -16.52
CA SER A 238 -9.69 -4.81 -17.95
C SER A 238 -10.66 -5.97 -18.13
N LEU A 239 -11.78 -5.70 -18.79
CA LEU A 239 -12.67 -6.76 -19.23
C LEU A 239 -12.09 -7.42 -20.49
N PRO A 240 -12.25 -8.74 -20.69
CA PRO A 240 -11.92 -9.36 -21.96
C PRO A 240 -12.76 -8.72 -23.07
N GLY A 241 -12.11 -8.08 -24.05
CA GLY A 241 -12.77 -7.37 -25.16
C GLY A 241 -11.79 -6.67 -26.08
#